data_AF-A0A6C0KTE3-F1
#
_entry.id   AF-A0A6C0KTE3-F1
#
_cell.length_a   1.000
_cell.length_b   1.000
_cell.length_c   1.000
_cell.angle_alpha   90.00
_cell.angle_beta   90.00
_cell.angle_gamma   90.00
#
_symmetry.space_group_name_H-M   'P 1'
#
loop_
_entity.id
_entity.type
_entity.pdbx_description
1 polymer ?
#
loop_
_entity_poly.entity_id
_entity_poly.type
_entity_poly.pdbx_seq_one_letter_code
_entity_poly.pdbx_strand_id
1 'polypeptide(L)'
;MSPNEWGPPTWTLFHTLAEKINEELFPTLMPELIFNIKKICTALPCPECSQHAVNFWRKININGINNKTDLKNMLCLFHNIVNKRKNKPLFDNENLTSSYSNNNIINVYNNFVAVYQTRGNMQLLADSFQRKLILVAFKKWIMANFKNFS
;
A
#
# COMPACT_ATOMS: atom_id res chain seq x y z
N MET A 1 17.96 5.98 -1.39
CA MET A 1 17.05 5.48 -0.33
C MET A 1 16.83 3.99 -0.54
N SER A 2 17.15 3.21 0.48
CA SER A 2 17.05 1.76 0.55
C SER A 2 15.62 1.28 0.80
N PRO A 3 15.30 0.00 0.53
CA PRO A 3 14.00 -0.60 0.88
C PRO A 3 13.61 -0.51 2.35
N ASN A 4 14.59 -0.39 3.27
CA ASN A 4 14.31 -0.24 4.70
C ASN A 4 13.82 1.17 5.07
N GLU A 5 14.03 2.17 4.20
CA GLU A 5 13.60 3.55 4.45
C GLU A 5 12.25 3.85 3.79
N TRP A 6 12.05 3.47 2.53
CA TRP A 6 10.78 3.74 1.83
C TRP A 6 9.72 2.65 2.05
N GLY A 7 10.13 1.43 2.41
CA GLY A 7 9.25 0.29 2.63
C GLY A 7 8.27 0.51 3.79
N PRO A 8 8.74 0.86 5.00
CA PRO A 8 7.85 1.03 6.16
C PRO A 8 6.74 2.06 5.92
N PRO A 9 6.99 3.30 5.44
CA PRO A 9 5.91 4.25 5.17
C PRO A 9 4.92 3.76 4.10
N THR A 10 5.38 2.99 3.11
CA THR A 10 4.51 2.39 2.09
C THR A 10 3.58 1.33 2.70
N TRP A 11 4.11 0.46 3.55
CA TRP A 11 3.30 -0.53 4.26
C TRP A 11 2.31 0.12 5.23
N THR A 12 2.76 1.13 6.00
CA THR A 12 1.89 1.88 6.90
C THR A 12 0.74 2.51 6.14
N LEU A 13 0.97 3.09 4.96
CA LEU A 13 -0.11 3.61 4.12
C LEU A 13 -1.14 2.53 3.76
N PHE A 14 -0.70 1.39 3.23
CA PHE A 14 -1.61 0.34 2.78
C PHE A 14 -2.46 -0.20 3.94
N HIS A 15 -1.82 -0.51 5.05
CA HIS A 15 -2.51 -1.06 6.22
C HIS A 15 -3.40 -0.03 6.90
N THR A 16 -3.00 1.24 6.99
CA THR A 16 -3.87 2.29 7.55
C THR A 16 -5.09 2.55 6.69
N LEU A 17 -4.97 2.56 5.36
CA LEU A 17 -6.16 2.72 4.51
C LEU A 17 -7.11 1.54 4.62
N ALA A 18 -6.59 0.31 4.67
CA ALA A 18 -7.41 -0.87 4.90
C ALA A 18 -8.02 -0.91 6.31
N GLU A 19 -7.34 -0.36 7.31
CA GLU A 19 -7.87 -0.26 8.67
C GLU A 19 -8.91 0.84 8.82
N LYS A 20 -8.81 1.92 8.05
CA LYS A 20 -9.71 3.07 8.23
C LYS A 20 -10.86 3.10 7.25
N ILE A 21 -10.86 2.25 6.23
CA ILE A 21 -11.96 2.19 5.26
C ILE A 21 -13.30 1.99 5.98
N ASN A 22 -14.27 2.84 5.66
CA ASN A 22 -15.62 2.72 6.17
C ASN A 22 -16.26 1.42 5.65
N GLU A 23 -16.82 0.63 6.56
CA GLU A 23 -17.38 -0.70 6.25
C GLU A 23 -18.64 -0.64 5.37
N GLU A 24 -19.48 0.39 5.53
CA GLU A 24 -20.70 0.58 4.74
C GLU A 24 -20.36 0.88 3.27
N LEU A 25 -19.29 1.64 3.04
CA LEU A 25 -18.82 2.00 1.69
C LEU A 25 -17.79 1.02 1.14
N PHE A 26 -17.47 -0.04 1.88
CA PHE A 26 -16.42 -0.99 1.52
C PHE A 26 -16.59 -1.61 0.12
N PRO A 27 -17.77 -2.13 -0.29
CA PRO A 27 -17.92 -2.77 -1.59
C PRO A 27 -17.60 -1.85 -2.77
N THR A 28 -17.89 -0.55 -2.62
CA THR A 28 -17.63 0.47 -3.63
C THR A 28 -16.17 0.95 -3.61
N LEU A 29 -15.62 1.17 -2.42
CA LEU A 29 -14.31 1.81 -2.26
C LEU A 29 -13.13 0.81 -2.32
N MET A 30 -13.36 -0.45 -1.96
CA MET A 30 -12.34 -1.50 -1.95
C MET A 30 -11.70 -1.74 -3.33
N PRO A 31 -12.46 -1.88 -4.44
CA PRO A 31 -11.86 -2.09 -5.76
C PRO A 31 -10.94 -0.93 -6.16
N GLU A 32 -11.33 0.30 -5.83
CA GLU A 32 -10.54 1.50 -6.10
C GLU A 32 -9.27 1.55 -5.23
N LEU A 33 -9.37 1.19 -3.95
CA LEU A 33 -8.22 1.11 -3.05
C LEU A 33 -7.21 0.06 -3.56
N ILE A 34 -7.68 -1.14 -3.91
CA ILE A 34 -6.81 -2.18 -4.48
C ILE A 34 -6.17 -1.71 -5.79
N PHE A 35 -6.93 -1.04 -6.66
CA PHE A 35 -6.38 -0.47 -7.89
C PHE A 35 -5.22 0.49 -7.60
N ASN A 36 -5.39 1.40 -6.66
CA ASN A 36 -4.34 2.34 -6.26
C ASN A 36 -3.11 1.63 -5.66
N ILE A 37 -3.31 0.65 -4.78
CA ILE A 37 -2.21 -0.16 -4.22
C ILE A 37 -1.44 -0.87 -5.34
N LYS A 38 -2.13 -1.51 -6.28
CA LYS A 38 -1.51 -2.17 -7.44
C LYS A 38 -0.71 -1.17 -8.29
N LYS A 39 -1.25 0.02 -8.55
CA LYS A 39 -0.51 1.07 -9.28
C LYS A 39 0.76 1.49 -8.54
N ILE A 40 0.69 1.73 -7.23
CA ILE A 40 1.87 2.05 -6.41
C ILE A 40 2.91 0.93 -6.51
N CYS A 41 2.49 -0.34 -6.42
CA CYS A 41 3.35 -1.51 -6.54
C CYS A 41 4.07 -1.63 -7.90
N THR A 42 3.52 -1.09 -8.99
CA THR A 42 4.19 -1.15 -10.31
C THR A 42 5.40 -0.24 -10.42
N ALA A 43 5.52 0.75 -9.53
CA ALA A 43 6.58 1.75 -9.57
C ALA A 43 7.18 1.97 -8.17
N LEU A 44 7.39 0.91 -7.39
CA LEU A 44 8.14 1.00 -6.14
C LEU A 44 9.58 1.49 -6.42
N PRO A 45 10.25 2.19 -5.48
CA PRO A 45 11.65 2.62 -5.62
C PRO A 45 12.71 1.49 -5.58
N CYS A 46 12.39 0.36 -6.21
CA CYS A 46 13.16 -0.88 -6.28
C CYS A 46 12.54 -1.77 -7.38
N PRO A 47 13.19 -1.93 -8.55
CA PRO A 47 12.64 -2.71 -9.67
C PRO A 47 12.29 -4.16 -9.29
N GLU A 48 13.18 -4.83 -8.55
CA GLU A 48 12.96 -6.19 -8.05
C GLU A 48 11.71 -6.26 -7.15
N CYS A 49 11.54 -5.25 -6.28
CA CYS A 49 10.40 -5.17 -5.38
C CYS A 49 9.09 -4.96 -6.17
N SER A 50 9.11 -4.09 -7.19
CA SER A 50 7.97 -3.88 -8.09
C SER A 50 7.58 -5.16 -8.81
N GLN A 51 8.55 -5.86 -9.41
CA GLN A 51 8.31 -7.11 -10.13
C GLN A 51 7.68 -8.17 -9.22
N HIS A 52 8.21 -8.32 -8.00
CA HIS A 52 7.67 -9.24 -7.01
C HIS A 52 6.25 -8.87 -6.57
N ALA A 53 5.98 -7.58 -6.33
CA ALA A 53 4.65 -7.12 -5.95
C ALA A 53 3.63 -7.34 -7.07
N VAL A 54 3.98 -7.02 -8.32
CA VAL A 54 3.14 -7.28 -9.50
C VAL A 54 2.83 -8.77 -9.63
N ASN A 55 3.84 -9.64 -9.47
CA ASN A 55 3.66 -11.09 -9.54
C ASN A 55 2.76 -11.63 -8.43
N PHE A 56 2.84 -11.07 -7.22
CA PHE A 56 1.90 -11.39 -6.14
C PHE A 56 0.47 -11.01 -6.54
N TRP A 57 0.25 -9.76 -6.96
CA TRP A 57 -1.07 -9.25 -7.30
C TRP A 57 -1.73 -9.91 -8.52
N ARG A 58 -0.95 -10.55 -9.41
CA ARG A 58 -1.48 -11.37 -10.52
C ARG A 58 -2.13 -12.66 -10.03
N LYS A 59 -1.78 -13.15 -8.84
CA LYS A 59 -2.29 -14.40 -8.25
C LYS A 59 -3.48 -14.19 -7.32
N ILE A 60 -3.75 -12.96 -6.92
CA ILE A 60 -4.82 -12.64 -5.97
C ILE A 60 -6.15 -12.52 -6.69
N ASN A 61 -7.13 -13.31 -6.23
CA ASN A 61 -8.52 -13.16 -6.63
C ASN A 61 -9.20 -12.07 -5.79
N ILE A 62 -9.38 -10.89 -6.38
CA ILE A 62 -10.00 -9.75 -5.70
C ILE A 62 -11.48 -9.98 -5.36
N ASN A 63 -12.16 -10.87 -6.09
CA ASN A 63 -13.57 -11.18 -5.83
C ASN A 63 -13.77 -11.95 -4.52
N GLY A 64 -12.69 -12.46 -3.92
CA GLY A 64 -12.73 -13.10 -2.60
C GLY A 64 -12.60 -12.11 -1.43
N ILE A 65 -12.45 -10.81 -1.68
CA ILE A 65 -12.30 -9.77 -0.66
C ILE A 65 -13.66 -9.10 -0.48
N ASN A 66 -14.45 -9.56 0.49
CA ASN A 66 -15.84 -9.14 0.65
C ASN A 66 -16.01 -8.08 1.74
N ASN A 67 -15.09 -8.01 2.68
CA ASN A 67 -15.14 -7.09 3.81
C ASN A 67 -13.75 -6.57 4.20
N LYS A 68 -13.74 -5.61 5.11
CA LYS A 68 -12.55 -4.97 5.65
C LYS A 68 -11.53 -5.97 6.23
N THR A 69 -12.01 -6.99 6.94
CA THR A 69 -11.15 -8.04 7.51
C THR A 69 -10.44 -8.85 6.42
N ASP A 70 -11.13 -9.21 5.33
CA ASP A 70 -10.53 -9.91 4.20
C ASP A 70 -9.39 -9.09 3.58
N LEU A 71 -9.61 -7.78 3.40
CA LEU A 71 -8.61 -6.87 2.85
C LEU A 71 -7.38 -6.78 3.76
N LYS A 72 -7.58 -6.62 5.07
CA LYS A 72 -6.52 -6.56 6.08
C LYS A 72 -5.70 -7.85 6.08
N ASN A 73 -6.36 -9.01 6.08
CA ASN A 73 -5.72 -10.32 6.07
C ASN A 73 -4.92 -10.55 4.79
N MET A 74 -5.46 -10.16 3.63
CA MET A 74 -4.77 -10.27 2.35
C MET A 74 -3.51 -9.38 2.32
N LEU A 75 -3.58 -8.13 2.82
CA LEU A 75 -2.41 -7.27 2.93
C LEU A 75 -1.37 -7.82 3.91
N CYS A 76 -1.79 -8.42 5.03
CA CYS A 76 -0.87 -9.07 5.97
C CYS A 76 -0.18 -10.28 5.33
N LEU A 77 -0.92 -11.13 4.61
CA LEU A 77 -0.36 -12.22 3.82
C LEU A 77 0.67 -11.69 2.81
N PHE A 78 0.34 -10.62 2.10
CA PHE A 78 1.27 -10.00 1.15
C PHE A 78 2.57 -9.57 1.84
N HIS A 79 2.46 -8.85 2.96
CA HIS A 79 3.61 -8.41 3.75
C HIS A 79 4.44 -9.60 4.27
N ASN A 80 3.78 -10.64 4.78
CA ASN A 80 4.45 -11.83 5.31
C ASN A 80 5.19 -12.65 4.25
N ILE A 81 4.70 -12.69 3.01
CA ILE A 81 5.46 -13.28 1.90
C ILE A 81 6.76 -12.51 1.67
N VAL A 82 6.73 -11.18 1.75
CA VAL A 82 7.93 -10.34 1.63
C VAL A 82 8.87 -10.56 2.83
N ASN A 83 8.33 -10.61 4.06
CA ASN A 83 9.11 -10.86 5.27
C ASN A 83 9.80 -12.21 5.22
N LYS A 84 9.08 -13.28 4.84
CA LYS A 84 9.65 -14.62 4.67
C LYS A 84 10.82 -14.63 3.69
N ARG A 85 10.70 -13.97 2.53
CA ARG A 85 11.79 -13.87 1.55
C ARG A 85 13.00 -13.10 2.08
N LYS A 86 12.76 -12.11 2.94
CA LYS A 86 13.81 -11.26 3.52
C LYS A 86 14.28 -11.75 4.90
N ASN A 87 13.90 -12.98 5.31
CA ASN A 87 14.20 -13.57 6.61
C ASN A 87 13.86 -12.64 7.80
N LYS A 88 12.73 -11.93 7.68
CA LYS A 88 12.17 -11.09 8.74
C LYS A 88 11.09 -11.85 9.51
N PRO A 89 10.85 -11.52 10.80
CA PRO A 89 9.73 -12.07 11.55
C PRO A 89 8.41 -11.90 10.81
N LEU A 90 7.53 -12.90 10.93
CA LEU A 90 6.17 -12.79 10.42
C LEU A 90 5.37 -11.88 11.34
N PHE A 91 4.49 -11.09 10.76
CA PHE A 91 3.55 -10.24 11.47
C PHE A 91 2.28 -11.03 11.75
N ASP A 92 1.80 -10.98 12.99
CA ASP A 92 0.56 -11.64 13.39
C ASP A 92 -0.66 -10.75 13.10
N ASN A 93 -1.74 -11.37 12.63
CA ASN A 93 -3.00 -10.68 12.34
C ASN A 93 -3.65 -10.08 13.59
N GLU A 94 -3.41 -10.65 14.78
CA GLU A 94 -4.03 -10.21 16.03
C GLU A 94 -3.75 -8.73 16.35
N ASN A 95 -2.59 -8.21 15.93
CA ASN A 95 -2.18 -6.84 16.21
C ASN A 95 -2.45 -5.85 15.06
N LEU A 96 -3.10 -6.27 13.97
CA LEU A 96 -3.35 -5.38 12.83
C LEU A 96 -4.17 -4.15 13.23
N THR A 97 -5.30 -4.37 13.91
CA THR A 97 -6.19 -3.27 14.31
C THR A 97 -5.46 -2.29 15.24
N SER A 98 -4.83 -2.79 16.30
CA SER A 98 -4.12 -1.96 17.29
C SER A 98 -2.93 -1.22 16.69
N SER A 99 -2.27 -1.77 15.66
CA SER A 99 -1.12 -1.15 15.00
C SER A 99 -1.48 0.02 14.09
N TYR A 100 -2.71 0.06 13.55
CA TYR A 100 -3.06 1.01 12.49
C TYR A 100 -4.29 1.89 12.78
N SER A 101 -5.12 1.57 13.79
CA SER A 101 -6.35 2.31 14.10
C SER A 101 -6.10 3.77 14.53
N ASN A 102 -5.03 4.01 15.27
CA ASN A 102 -4.67 5.33 15.78
C ASN A 102 -3.93 6.21 14.77
N ASN A 103 -3.64 5.70 13.57
CA ASN A 103 -2.86 6.45 12.59
C ASN A 103 -3.66 7.62 12.01
N ASN A 104 -3.02 8.78 11.92
CA ASN A 104 -3.57 9.91 11.19
C ASN A 104 -3.26 9.76 9.69
N ILE A 105 -4.31 9.68 8.85
CA ILE A 105 -4.17 9.42 7.41
C ILE A 105 -3.36 10.51 6.70
N ILE A 106 -3.51 11.78 7.10
CA ILE A 106 -2.76 12.89 6.51
C ILE A 106 -1.27 12.71 6.77
N ASN A 107 -0.88 12.39 8.01
CA ASN A 107 0.51 12.14 8.38
C ASN A 107 1.07 10.92 7.64
N VAL A 108 0.32 9.82 7.60
CA VAL A 108 0.72 8.59 6.90
C VAL A 108 0.91 8.85 5.41
N TYR A 109 -0.03 9.56 4.77
CA TYR A 109 0.07 9.94 3.36
C TYR A 109 1.30 10.82 3.10
N ASN A 110 1.52 11.86 3.92
CA ASN A 110 2.67 12.76 3.76
C ASN A 110 4.01 12.02 3.90
N ASN A 111 4.11 11.11 4.87
CA ASN A 111 5.29 10.26 5.06
C ASN A 111 5.53 9.35 3.85
N PHE A 112 4.48 8.73 3.30
CA PHE A 112 4.58 7.94 2.08
C PHE A 112 5.06 8.77 0.88
N VAL A 113 4.47 9.94 0.64
CA VAL A 113 4.83 10.81 -0.49
C VAL A 113 6.31 11.21 -0.42
N ALA A 114 6.78 11.57 0.78
CA ALA A 114 8.17 11.99 1.01
C ALA A 114 9.18 10.90 0.60
N VAL A 115 8.88 9.61 0.85
CA VAL A 115 9.79 8.51 0.54
C VAL A 115 9.57 7.90 -0.85
N TYR A 116 8.35 7.92 -1.39
CA TYR A 116 8.02 7.31 -2.68
C TYR A 116 8.62 8.09 -3.86
N GLN A 117 8.77 9.41 -3.72
CA GLN A 117 9.41 10.25 -4.74
C GLN A 117 10.94 10.13 -4.77
N THR A 118 11.55 9.42 -3.81
CA THR A 118 13.00 9.36 -3.71
C THR A 118 13.62 8.67 -4.92
N ARG A 119 14.85 9.08 -5.27
CA ARG A 119 15.56 8.59 -6.46
C ARG A 119 16.10 7.16 -6.31
N GLY A 120 16.01 6.54 -5.12
CA GLY A 120 16.44 5.15 -4.91
C GLY A 120 17.82 4.84 -5.50
N ASN A 121 17.99 3.63 -6.04
CA ASN A 121 19.05 3.22 -6.97
C ASN A 121 18.63 3.39 -8.45
N MET A 122 17.60 4.20 -8.74
CA MET A 122 17.05 4.30 -10.09
C MET A 122 17.87 5.26 -10.94
N GLN A 123 18.50 4.70 -11.97
CA GLN A 123 19.25 5.43 -13.00
C GLN A 123 18.34 6.05 -14.08
N LEU A 124 17.04 5.73 -14.13
CA LEU A 124 16.17 6.07 -15.27
C LEU A 124 15.10 7.13 -14.96
N LEU A 125 15.07 8.19 -15.79
CA LEU A 125 14.10 9.30 -15.71
C LEU A 125 12.63 8.83 -15.83
N ALA A 126 12.37 7.80 -16.64
CA ALA A 126 11.03 7.27 -16.88
C ALA A 126 10.34 6.78 -15.60
N ASP A 127 11.06 6.09 -14.72
CA ASP A 127 10.51 5.58 -13.47
C ASP A 127 10.07 6.73 -12.55
N SER A 128 10.87 7.79 -12.49
CA SER A 128 10.56 8.98 -11.68
C SER A 128 9.30 9.70 -12.19
N PHE A 129 9.12 9.76 -13.50
CA PHE A 129 7.96 10.35 -14.13
C PHE A 129 6.69 9.53 -13.86
N GLN A 130 6.76 8.20 -14.00
CA GLN A 130 5.66 7.30 -13.70
C GLN A 130 5.21 7.42 -12.24
N ARG A 131 6.13 7.46 -11.27
CA ARG A 131 5.78 7.67 -9.85
C ARG A 131 5.07 9.00 -9.62
N LYS A 132 5.51 10.07 -10.29
CA LYS A 132 4.86 11.39 -10.20
C LYS A 132 3.41 11.33 -10.70
N LEU A 133 3.16 10.66 -11.83
CA LEU A 133 1.80 10.47 -12.34
C LEU A 133 0.92 9.66 -11.38
N ILE A 134 1.46 8.56 -10.83
CA ILE A 134 0.76 7.74 -9.83
C ILE A 134 0.40 8.57 -8.60
N LEU A 135 1.34 9.38 -8.08
CA LEU A 135 1.08 10.22 -6.92
C LEU A 135 0.02 11.29 -7.18
N VAL A 136 0.01 11.91 -8.35
CA VAL A 136 -1.02 12.89 -8.72
C VAL A 136 -2.41 12.22 -8.76
N ALA A 137 -2.52 11.06 -9.41
CA ALA A 137 -3.77 10.32 -9.48
C ALA A 137 -4.23 9.85 -8.10
N PHE A 138 -3.31 9.28 -7.30
CA PHE A 138 -3.59 8.81 -5.96
C PHE A 138 -3.98 9.94 -5.02
N LYS A 139 -3.31 11.09 -5.09
CA LYS A 139 -3.66 12.31 -4.34
C LYS A 139 -5.10 12.75 -4.63
N LYS A 140 -5.46 12.80 -5.91
CA LYS A 140 -6.83 13.16 -6.32
C LYS A 140 -7.86 12.19 -5.73
N TRP A 141 -7.58 10.90 -5.82
CA TRP A 141 -8.47 9.86 -5.31
C TRP A 141 -8.62 9.89 -3.78
N ILE A 142 -7.52 9.98 -3.03
CA ILE A 142 -7.56 9.97 -1.57
C ILE A 142 -8.26 11.24 -1.04
N MET A 143 -8.06 12.40 -1.67
CA MET A 143 -8.75 13.63 -1.29
C MET A 143 -10.26 13.55 -1.52
N ALA A 144 -10.70 12.94 -2.63
CA ALA A 144 -12.13 12.75 -2.91
C ALA A 144 -12.81 11.79 -1.94
N ASN A 145 -12.05 10.83 -1.40
CA ASN A 145 -12.57 9.77 -0.53
C ASN A 145 -12.18 9.91 0.94
N PHE A 146 -11.46 10.97 1.33
CA PHE A 146 -10.89 11.12 2.67
C PHE A 146 -11.91 10.93 3.79
N LYS A 147 -13.12 11.48 3.62
CA LYS A 147 -14.24 11.36 4.56
C LYS A 147 -14.76 9.93 4.77
N ASN A 148 -14.45 9.02 3.83
CA ASN A 148 -14.84 7.61 3.89
C ASN A 148 -13.81 6.78 4.65
N PHE A 149 -12.83 7.42 5.29
CA PHE A 149 -11.88 6.78 6.18
C PHE A 149 -11.96 7.37 7.59
N SER A 150 -12.13 6.52 8.60
CA SER A 150 -12.26 6.89 10.02
C SER A 150 -11.27 6.11 10.89
#